data_AF-A0A2P5EH46-F1
#
_entry.id   AF-A0A2P5EH46-F1
#
_cell.length_a   1.000
_cell.length_b   1.000
_cell.length_c   1.000
_cell.angle_alpha   90.00
_cell.angle_beta   90.00
_cell.angle_gamma   90.00
#
_symmetry.space_group_name_H-M   'P 1'
#
loop_
_entity.id
_entity.type
_entity.pdbx_description
1 polymer ?
#
loop_
_entity_poly.entity_id
_entity_poly.type
_entity_poly.pdbx_seq_one_letter_code
_entity_poly.pdbx_strand_id
1 'polypeptide(L)'
;MGFHRLHEALFLLEILLIILSPPLILCDPINISPLSPDFLFGTASSSYQFEGAYLTDGKGLSNWDVYTHKQGNIIDGSNGDIAVDHYHRYQIYNQMEKYTNR
;
A
#
# COMPACT_ATOMS: atom_id res chain seq x y z
N MET A 1 41.63 42.31 35.32
CA MET A 1 41.59 42.43 33.84
C MET A 1 41.50 41.09 33.08
N GLY A 2 41.83 39.93 33.66
CA GLY A 2 41.88 38.64 32.93
C GLY A 2 40.55 37.91 32.76
N PHE A 3 39.64 38.01 33.74
CA PHE A 3 38.37 37.24 33.75
C PHE A 3 37.39 37.69 32.65
N HIS A 4 37.34 39.00 32.37
CA HIS A 4 36.52 39.54 31.29
C HIS A 4 37.00 39.08 29.90
N ARG A 5 38.31 38.93 29.70
CA ARG A 5 38.86 38.50 28.40
C ARG A 5 38.66 37.00 28.12
N LEU A 6 38.58 36.19 29.17
CA LEU A 6 38.28 34.75 29.07
C LEU A 6 36.83 34.50 28.66
N HIS A 7 35.89 35.26 29.22
CA HIS A 7 34.48 35.13 28.87
C HIS A 7 34.20 35.56 27.42
N GLU A 8 34.80 36.65 26.97
CA GLU A 8 34.73 37.08 25.56
C GLU A 8 35.33 36.03 24.61
N ALA A 9 36.46 35.42 24.99
CA ALA A 9 37.10 34.38 24.18
C ALA A 9 36.24 33.10 24.10
N LEU A 10 35.59 32.70 25.19
CA LEU A 10 34.67 31.56 25.21
C LEU A 10 33.42 31.85 24.38
N PHE A 11 32.85 33.05 24.50
CA PHE A 11 31.69 33.46 23.71
C PHE A 11 31.98 33.52 22.21
N LEU A 12 33.16 34.02 21.83
CA LEU A 12 33.60 33.99 20.43
C LEU A 12 33.89 32.57 19.93
N LEU A 13 34.40 31.68 20.78
CA LEU A 13 34.59 30.28 20.45
C LEU A 13 33.25 29.57 20.24
N GLU A 14 32.24 29.85 21.07
CA GLU A 14 30.88 29.33 20.89
C GLU A 14 30.26 29.80 19.57
N ILE A 15 30.37 31.09 19.25
CA ILE A 15 29.91 31.63 17.97
C ILE A 15 30.67 30.99 16.80
N LEU A 16 31.98 30.82 16.93
CA LEU A 16 32.82 30.18 15.91
C LEU A 16 32.43 28.71 15.72
N LEU A 17 32.15 27.97 16.79
CA LEU A 17 31.68 26.58 16.74
C LEU A 17 30.28 26.48 16.10
N ILE A 18 29.41 27.46 16.30
CA ILE A 18 28.10 27.54 15.64
C ILE A 18 28.25 27.83 14.14
N ILE A 19 29.17 28.71 13.74
CA ILE A 19 29.42 29.05 12.32
C ILE A 19 30.15 27.92 11.58
N LEU A 20 31.04 27.18 12.26
CA LEU A 20 31.74 26.01 11.72
C LEU A 20 30.91 24.73 11.79
N SER A 21 29.82 24.70 12.58
CA SER A 21 28.86 23.62 12.49
C SER A 21 28.20 23.71 11.10
N PRO A 22 28.31 22.66 10.25
CA PRO A 22 27.51 22.63 9.03
C PRO A 22 26.05 22.80 9.46
N PRO A 23 25.22 23.57 8.73
CA PRO A 23 23.81 23.65 9.04
C PRO A 23 23.31 22.22 9.15
N LEU A 24 22.70 21.88 10.29
CA LEU A 24 21.96 20.63 10.43
C LEU A 24 20.82 20.71 9.41
N ILE A 25 21.11 20.36 8.16
CA ILE A 25 20.11 20.12 7.13
C ILE A 25 19.49 18.78 7.53
N LEU A 26 18.60 18.82 8.53
CA LEU A 26 17.59 17.78 8.69
C LEU A 26 16.42 18.11 7.76
N CYS A 27 16.73 18.26 6.48
CA CYS A 27 15.74 18.30 5.42
C CYS A 27 16.34 17.52 4.26
N ASP A 28 16.42 16.20 4.42
CA ASP A 28 15.90 15.42 3.31
C ASP A 28 14.39 15.63 3.37
N PRO A 29 13.78 16.47 2.51
CA PRO A 29 12.33 16.37 2.31
C PRO A 29 12.09 14.89 2.05
N ILE A 30 11.15 14.26 2.78
CA ILE A 30 10.81 12.84 2.65
C ILE A 30 10.89 12.47 1.16
N ASN A 31 12.00 11.87 0.75
CA ASN A 31 12.19 11.51 -0.63
C ASN A 31 11.40 10.22 -0.75
N ILE A 32 10.17 10.36 -1.24
CA ILE A 32 9.20 9.26 -1.38
C ILE A 32 9.74 8.15 -2.31
N SER A 33 10.92 8.33 -2.91
CA SER A 33 11.71 7.34 -3.64
C SER A 33 11.01 6.82 -4.91
N PRO A 34 11.73 6.14 -5.81
CA PRO A 34 12.08 6.69 -7.11
C PRO A 34 11.62 5.68 -8.15
N LEU A 35 10.31 5.58 -8.32
CA LEU A 35 9.75 4.59 -9.22
C LEU A 35 10.33 4.82 -10.62
N SER A 36 10.81 3.75 -11.25
CA SER A 36 11.27 3.80 -12.64
C SER A 36 10.18 4.41 -13.52
N PRO A 37 10.53 5.12 -14.61
CA PRO A 37 9.53 5.66 -15.54
C PRO A 37 8.49 4.64 -16.01
N ASP A 38 8.88 3.35 -16.07
CA ASP A 38 8.04 2.23 -16.50
C ASP A 38 7.44 1.41 -15.34
N PHE A 39 7.39 1.97 -14.13
CA PHE A 39 6.78 1.27 -13.00
C PHE A 39 5.26 1.13 -13.20
N LEU A 40 4.76 -0.11 -13.17
CA LEU A 40 3.34 -0.41 -13.32
C LEU A 40 2.67 -0.60 -11.98
N PHE A 41 1.62 0.19 -11.73
CA PHE A 41 0.64 -0.09 -10.71
C PHE A 41 -0.46 -0.98 -11.27
N GLY A 42 -0.90 -1.94 -10.47
CA GLY A 42 -1.98 -2.85 -10.84
C GLY A 42 -2.73 -3.35 -9.62
N THR A 43 -3.82 -4.05 -9.88
CA THR A 43 -4.60 -4.75 -8.87
C THR A 43 -4.62 -6.25 -9.18
N ALA A 44 -4.88 -7.07 -8.17
CA ALA A 44 -4.97 -8.52 -8.31
C ALA A 44 -6.18 -9.05 -7.55
N SER A 45 -6.76 -10.14 -8.07
CA SER A 45 -7.86 -10.86 -7.47
C SER A 45 -7.64 -12.38 -7.61
N SER A 46 -8.53 -13.17 -7.02
CA SER A 46 -8.59 -14.62 -7.24
C SER A 46 -9.99 -15.05 -7.66
N SER A 47 -10.09 -16.11 -8.47
CA SER A 47 -11.36 -16.55 -9.06
C SER A 47 -12.43 -16.86 -8.02
N TYR A 48 -12.14 -17.71 -7.03
CA TYR A 48 -13.12 -18.11 -6.00
C TYR A 48 -13.60 -16.94 -5.13
N GLN A 49 -12.77 -15.91 -4.94
CA GLN A 49 -13.14 -14.73 -4.16
C GLN A 49 -13.99 -13.72 -4.95
N PHE A 50 -13.99 -13.78 -6.28
CA PHE A 50 -14.59 -12.74 -7.13
C PHE A 50 -15.69 -13.23 -8.07
N GLU A 51 -15.50 -14.36 -8.72
CA GLU A 51 -16.33 -14.78 -9.87
C GLU A 51 -17.76 -15.13 -9.46
N GLY A 52 -17.93 -16.01 -8.47
CA GLY A 52 -19.22 -16.64 -8.21
C GLY A 52 -19.57 -17.69 -9.25
N ALA A 53 -20.87 -17.88 -9.49
CA ALA A 53 -21.42 -18.76 -10.53
C ALA A 53 -20.89 -20.21 -10.43
N TYR A 54 -20.80 -20.74 -9.20
CA TYR A 54 -19.99 -21.93 -8.91
C TYR A 54 -20.40 -23.23 -9.62
N LEU A 55 -21.64 -23.32 -10.15
CA LEU A 55 -22.18 -24.45 -10.94
C LEU A 55 -22.66 -24.04 -12.34
N THR A 56 -22.30 -22.85 -12.80
CA THR A 56 -22.76 -22.32 -14.09
C THR A 56 -21.86 -22.82 -15.24
N ASP A 57 -22.45 -22.94 -16.43
CA ASP A 57 -21.74 -23.18 -17.71
C ASP A 57 -20.75 -24.36 -17.72
N GLY A 58 -21.06 -25.41 -16.95
CA GLY A 58 -20.26 -26.63 -16.90
C GLY A 58 -19.00 -26.53 -16.03
N LYS A 59 -18.88 -25.50 -15.18
CA LYS A 59 -17.82 -25.42 -14.17
C LYS A 59 -17.88 -26.65 -13.25
N GLY A 60 -16.72 -27.30 -13.08
CA GLY A 60 -16.54 -28.36 -12.10
C GLY A 60 -16.37 -27.82 -10.66
N LEU A 61 -16.62 -28.68 -9.68
CA LEU A 61 -16.35 -28.36 -8.28
C LEU A 61 -14.85 -28.27 -8.02
N SER A 62 -14.45 -27.25 -7.27
CA SER A 62 -13.12 -27.07 -6.70
C SER A 62 -13.07 -27.59 -5.26
N ASN A 63 -11.86 -27.75 -4.72
CA ASN A 63 -11.68 -28.10 -3.31
C ASN A 63 -12.29 -27.04 -2.38
N TRP A 64 -12.27 -25.76 -2.79
CA TRP A 64 -12.86 -24.68 -2.03
C TRP A 64 -14.39 -24.77 -1.99
N ASP A 65 -15.04 -25.15 -3.10
CA ASP A 65 -16.49 -25.42 -3.12
C ASP A 65 -16.84 -26.45 -2.05
N VAL A 66 -16.13 -27.59 -2.01
CA VAL A 66 -16.38 -28.65 -1.03
C VAL A 66 -16.08 -28.19 0.40
N TYR A 67 -14.97 -27.47 0.59
CA TYR A 67 -14.54 -27.04 1.91
C TYR A 67 -15.49 -26.03 2.53
N THR A 68 -15.94 -25.01 1.79
CA THR A 68 -16.80 -23.95 2.35
C THR A 68 -18.23 -24.40 2.60
N HIS A 69 -18.73 -25.41 1.86
CA HIS A 69 -20.07 -25.97 2.08
C HIS A 69 -20.18 -26.86 3.33
N LYS A 70 -19.06 -27.18 3.99
CA LYS A 70 -19.08 -27.92 5.25
C LYS A 70 -19.28 -26.95 6.42
N GLN A 71 -20.35 -27.18 7.19
CA GLN A 71 -20.67 -26.35 8.35
C GLN A 71 -19.49 -26.25 9.34
N GLY A 72 -19.17 -25.04 9.77
CA GLY A 72 -18.08 -24.74 10.71
C GLY A 72 -16.70 -24.55 10.10
N ASN A 73 -16.52 -24.76 8.79
CA ASN A 73 -15.25 -24.51 8.12
C ASN A 73 -14.99 -23.02 7.81
N ILE A 74 -16.06 -22.25 7.64
CA ILE A 74 -16.04 -20.80 7.48
C ILE A 74 -16.77 -20.19 8.68
N ILE A 75 -16.17 -19.16 9.27
CA ILE A 75 -16.60 -18.58 10.56
C ILE A 75 -18.06 -18.11 10.52
N ASP A 76 -18.47 -17.49 9.42
CA ASP A 76 -19.84 -17.00 9.19
C ASP A 76 -20.71 -17.97 8.36
N GLY A 77 -20.16 -19.12 7.99
CA GLY A 77 -20.83 -20.11 7.14
C GLY A 77 -21.00 -19.69 5.67
N SER A 78 -20.34 -18.61 5.22
CA SER A 78 -20.40 -18.16 3.82
C SER A 78 -19.61 -19.06 2.87
N ASN A 79 -19.89 -18.94 1.57
CA ASN A 79 -19.22 -19.65 0.49
C ASN A 79 -18.97 -18.71 -0.72
N GLY A 80 -18.31 -19.24 -1.75
CA GLY A 80 -17.99 -18.52 -2.98
C GLY A 80 -19.06 -18.58 -4.07
N ASP A 81 -20.28 -19.02 -3.77
CA ASP A 81 -21.29 -19.34 -4.79
C ASP A 81 -21.67 -18.14 -5.66
N ILE A 82 -21.73 -16.97 -5.01
CA ILE A 82 -22.05 -15.68 -5.64
C ILE A 82 -20.84 -14.75 -5.61
N ALA A 83 -20.08 -14.72 -4.52
CA ALA A 83 -18.97 -13.78 -4.32
C ALA A 83 -19.40 -12.32 -4.61
N VAL A 84 -18.62 -11.57 -5.41
CA VAL A 84 -19.03 -10.25 -5.93
C VAL A 84 -19.70 -10.32 -7.31
N ASP A 85 -20.08 -11.53 -7.74
CA ASP A 85 -20.78 -11.79 -8.99
C ASP A 85 -20.00 -11.29 -10.23
N HIS A 86 -18.67 -11.36 -10.16
CA HIS A 86 -17.81 -10.87 -11.24
C HIS A 86 -18.02 -11.65 -12.54
N TYR A 87 -18.41 -12.93 -12.46
CA TYR A 87 -18.73 -13.76 -13.63
C TYR A 87 -19.76 -13.08 -14.55
N HIS A 88 -20.81 -12.49 -13.99
CA HIS A 88 -21.83 -11.79 -14.76
C HIS A 88 -21.52 -10.30 -14.97
N ARG A 89 -20.69 -9.70 -14.12
CA ARG A 89 -20.47 -8.24 -14.05
C ARG A 89 -19.15 -7.75 -14.62
N TYR A 90 -18.27 -8.65 -15.09
CA TYR A 90 -16.92 -8.28 -15.56
C TYR A 90 -16.94 -7.15 -16.59
N GLN A 91 -17.95 -7.12 -17.48
CA GLN A 91 -18.09 -6.08 -18.50
C GLN A 91 -18.30 -4.68 -17.89
N ILE A 92 -19.11 -4.57 -16.84
CA ILE A 92 -19.37 -3.30 -16.14
C ILE A 92 -18.11 -2.85 -15.39
N TYR A 93 -17.40 -3.77 -14.74
CA TYR A 93 -16.15 -3.44 -14.03
C TYR A 93 -15.05 -2.96 -14.99
N ASN A 94 -14.88 -3.64 -16.13
CA ASN A 94 -13.93 -3.23 -17.17
C ASN A 94 -14.25 -1.85 -17.76
N GLN A 95 -15.54 -1.48 -17.80
CA GLN A 95 -15.96 -0.15 -18.22
C GLN A 95 -15.56 0.92 -17.18
N MET A 96 -15.79 0.65 -15.88
CA MET A 96 -15.44 1.59 -14.80
C MET A 96 -13.93 1.84 -14.70
N GLU A 97 -13.11 0.80 -14.82
CA GLU A 97 -11.65 0.93 -14.79
C GLU A 97 -11.13 1.89 -15.87
N LYS A 98 -11.70 1.83 -17.08
CA LYS A 98 -11.38 2.75 -18.17
C LYS A 98 -11.73 4.21 -17.88
N TYR A 99 -12.73 4.46 -17.02
CA TYR A 99 -13.11 5.81 -16.63
C TYR A 99 -12.24 6.36 -15.49
N THR A 100 -11.77 5.50 -14.59
CA THR A 100 -10.93 5.89 -13.44
C THR A 100 -9.47 6.08 -13.82
N ASN A 101 -8.96 5.34 -14.80
CA ASN A 101 -7.57 5.44 -15.27
C ASN A 101 -7.36 6.51 -16.37
N ARG A 102 -8.07 7.63 -16.31
CA ARG A 102 -7.87 8.81 -17.16
C ARG A 102 -7.13 9.94 -16.45
#